data_AF-A0AAV8Z6C0-F1
#
_entry.id   AF-A0AAV8Z6C0-F1
#
_cell.length_a   1.000
_cell.length_b   1.000
_cell.length_c   1.000
_cell.angle_alpha   90.00
_cell.angle_beta   90.00
_cell.angle_gamma   90.00
#
_symmetry.space_group_name_H-M   'P 1'
#
loop_
_entity.id
_entity.type
_entity.pdbx_description
1 polymer ?
#
loop_
_entity_poly.entity_id
_entity_poly.type
_entity_poly.pdbx_seq_one_letter_code
_entity_poly.pdbx_strand_id
1 'polypeptide(L)'
;MKSQSKKVEKIQSMFVACQDAEARFLIRSLAGKLRIGLAEQSVLQALALACAMTPPNQEYPPKELNRSKLMSSDSFKAEYENLALILKTAYW
;
A
#
# COMPACT_ATOMS: atom_id res chain seq x y z
N MET A 1 -22.18 -25.59 -8.44
CA MET A 1 -21.68 -25.01 -9.72
C MET A 1 -21.96 -23.51 -9.91
N LYS A 2 -23.05 -22.94 -9.38
CA LYS A 2 -23.42 -21.51 -9.57
C LYS A 2 -22.38 -20.47 -9.07
N SER A 3 -21.52 -20.81 -8.10
CA SER A 3 -20.54 -19.87 -7.54
C SER A 3 -19.29 -19.69 -8.40
N GLN A 4 -18.87 -20.72 -9.15
CA GLN A 4 -17.70 -20.62 -10.03
C GLN A 4 -18.01 -19.75 -11.24
N SER A 5 -19.19 -19.92 -11.85
CA SER A 5 -19.64 -19.08 -12.96
C SER A 5 -19.68 -17.59 -12.59
N LYS A 6 -20.22 -17.24 -11.40
CA LYS A 6 -20.23 -15.86 -10.91
C LYS A 6 -18.83 -15.27 -10.68
N LYS A 7 -17.87 -16.09 -10.22
CA LYS A 7 -16.47 -15.66 -10.05
C LYS A 7 -15.83 -15.35 -11.40
N VAL A 8 -16.04 -16.20 -12.40
CA VAL A 8 -15.58 -15.97 -13.77
C VAL A 8 -16.25 -14.72 -14.36
N GLU A 9 -17.56 -14.59 -14.16
CA GLU A 9 -18.40 -13.37 -14.25
C GLU A 9 -17.61 -12.09 -13.93
N LYS A 10 -17.21 -12.03 -12.66
CA LYS A 10 -16.56 -10.86 -12.07
C LYS A 10 -15.15 -10.64 -12.60
N ILE A 11 -14.38 -11.71 -12.80
CA ILE A 11 -13.01 -11.62 -13.33
C ILE A 11 -13.02 -11.06 -14.75
N GLN A 12 -13.95 -11.51 -15.60
CA GLN A 12 -14.10 -10.99 -16.96
C GLN A 12 -14.46 -9.51 -16.95
N SER A 13 -15.43 -9.12 -16.11
CA SER A 13 -15.80 -7.70 -15.96
C SER A 13 -14.62 -6.82 -15.52
N MET A 14 -13.80 -7.28 -14.56
CA MET A 14 -12.60 -6.54 -14.14
C MET A 14 -11.56 -6.48 -15.25
N PHE A 15 -11.35 -7.59 -15.96
CA PHE A 15 -10.36 -7.67 -17.03
C PHE A 15 -10.68 -6.74 -18.22
N VAL A 16 -11.97 -6.60 -18.58
CA VAL A 16 -12.42 -5.66 -19.62
C VAL A 16 -12.20 -4.20 -19.21
N ALA A 17 -12.28 -3.88 -17.92
CA ALA A 17 -12.05 -2.53 -17.41
C ALA A 17 -10.56 -2.18 -17.23
N CYS A 18 -9.66 -3.17 -17.26
CA CYS A 18 -8.23 -2.96 -17.02
C CYS A 18 -7.58 -2.13 -18.13
N GLN A 19 -6.72 -1.20 -17.74
CA GLN A 19 -5.87 -0.42 -18.64
C GLN A 19 -4.39 -0.77 -18.43
N ASP A 20 -3.59 -0.67 -19.49
CA ASP A 20 -2.13 -0.86 -19.46
C ASP A 20 -1.67 -2.15 -18.76
N ALA A 21 -0.99 -2.01 -17.62
CA ALA A 21 -0.40 -3.11 -16.86
C ALA A 21 -1.36 -3.71 -15.81
N GLU A 22 -2.55 -3.15 -15.62
CA GLU A 22 -3.50 -3.61 -14.59
C GLU A 22 -3.91 -5.07 -14.80
N ALA A 23 -4.20 -5.46 -16.05
CA ALA A 23 -4.56 -6.82 -16.42
C ALA A 23 -3.50 -7.85 -15.99
N ARG A 24 -2.22 -7.48 -16.09
CA ARG A 24 -1.09 -8.32 -15.71
C ARG A 24 -1.04 -8.55 -14.20
N PHE A 25 -1.23 -7.51 -13.41
CA PHE A 25 -1.21 -7.62 -11.94
C PHE A 25 -2.48 -8.29 -11.41
N LEU A 26 -3.64 -8.06 -12.05
CA LEU A 26 -4.90 -8.72 -11.73
C LEU A 26 -4.78 -10.24 -11.88
N ILE A 27 -4.31 -10.73 -13.04
CA ILE A 27 -4.14 -12.18 -13.27
C ILE A 27 -3.14 -12.79 -12.28
N ARG A 28 -2.03 -12.09 -12.00
CA ARG A 28 -1.02 -12.57 -11.05
C ARG A 28 -1.52 -12.62 -9.60
N SER A 29 -2.38 -11.68 -9.21
CA SER A 29 -3.07 -11.67 -7.93
C SER A 29 -3.99 -12.90 -7.80
N LEU A 30 -4.81 -13.16 -8.83
CA LEU A 30 -5.72 -14.33 -8.87
C LEU A 30 -4.96 -15.67 -8.89
N ALA A 31 -3.77 -15.70 -9.50
CA ALA A 31 -2.89 -16.88 -9.49
C ALA A 31 -2.13 -17.09 -8.16
N GLY A 32 -2.27 -16.18 -7.20
CA GLY A 32 -1.59 -16.22 -5.89
C GLY A 32 -0.09 -15.91 -5.96
N LYS A 33 0.42 -15.39 -7.08
CA LYS A 33 1.84 -15.10 -7.29
C LYS A 33 2.02 -13.76 -7.98
N LEU A 34 2.02 -12.68 -7.20
CA LEU A 34 2.11 -11.30 -7.71
C LEU A 34 3.46 -10.98 -8.37
N ARG A 35 4.55 -11.63 -7.91
CA ARG A 35 5.93 -11.52 -8.45
C ARG A 35 6.46 -10.07 -8.52
N ILE A 36 6.12 -9.23 -7.54
CA ILE A 36 6.61 -7.85 -7.42
C ILE A 36 7.92 -7.72 -6.65
N GLY A 37 8.44 -8.82 -6.09
CA GLY A 37 9.69 -8.82 -5.31
C GLY A 37 9.61 -8.14 -3.94
N LEU A 38 8.42 -7.65 -3.56
CA LEU A 38 8.13 -7.05 -2.26
C LEU A 38 7.35 -8.04 -1.40
N ALA A 39 7.66 -8.05 -0.11
CA ALA A 39 6.99 -8.84 0.90
C ALA A 39 6.37 -7.93 1.97
N GLU A 40 5.61 -8.54 2.88
CA GLU A 40 4.90 -7.86 3.96
C GLU A 40 5.77 -6.85 4.73
N GLN A 41 6.98 -7.23 5.14
CA GLN A 41 7.89 -6.35 5.89
C GLN A 41 8.26 -5.09 5.09
N SER A 42 8.46 -5.22 3.78
CA SER A 42 8.75 -4.06 2.91
C SER A 42 7.56 -3.12 2.83
N VAL A 43 6.33 -3.67 2.81
CA VAL A 43 5.10 -2.87 2.80
C VAL A 43 4.91 -2.14 4.13
N LEU A 44 5.15 -2.81 5.28
CA LEU A 44 5.05 -2.19 6.60
C LEU A 44 6.04 -1.04 6.78
N GLN A 45 7.29 -1.20 6.33
CA GLN A 45 8.29 -0.14 6.35
C GLN A 45 7.90 1.03 5.44
N ALA A 46 7.42 0.75 4.22
CA ALA A 46 6.96 1.78 3.30
C ALA A 46 5.75 2.56 3.84
N LEU A 47 4.84 1.89 4.54
CA LEU A 47 3.69 2.54 5.17
C LEU A 47 4.11 3.45 6.33
N ALA A 48 5.05 3.00 7.18
CA ALA A 48 5.61 3.83 8.24
C ALA A 48 6.26 5.10 7.67
N LEU A 49 6.98 4.96 6.55
CA LEU A 49 7.63 6.06 5.86
C LEU A 49 6.61 7.04 5.29
N ALA A 50 5.55 6.53 4.66
CA ALA A 50 4.48 7.36 4.11
C ALA A 50 3.77 8.17 5.21
N CYS A 51 3.47 7.56 6.35
CA CYS A 51 2.86 8.25 7.49
C CYS A 51 3.80 9.30 8.12
N ALA A 52 5.11 9.03 8.16
CA ALA A 52 6.11 9.97 8.66
C ALA A 52 6.31 11.16 7.71
N MET A 53 6.33 10.91 6.38
CA MET A 53 6.51 11.94 5.37
C MET A 53 5.24 12.80 5.17
N THR A 54 4.08 12.16 5.22
CA THR A 54 2.77 12.78 5.01
C THR A 54 1.87 12.42 6.20
N PRO A 55 1.76 13.33 7.20
CA PRO A 55 0.94 13.09 8.38
C PRO A 55 -0.50 12.72 7.99
N PRO A 56 -1.07 11.64 8.55
CA PRO A 56 -2.46 11.27 8.30
C PRO A 56 -3.43 12.32 8.91
N ASN A 57 -4.68 12.35 8.43
CA ASN A 57 -5.75 13.26 8.88
C ASN A 57 -5.58 14.75 8.54
N GLN A 58 -4.93 15.08 7.42
CA GLN A 58 -4.96 16.44 6.89
C GLN A 58 -6.25 16.69 6.10
N GLU A 59 -6.82 17.89 6.21
CA GLU A 59 -7.89 18.35 5.31
C GLU A 59 -7.36 18.40 3.87
N TYR A 60 -8.18 17.98 2.91
CA TYR A 60 -7.82 18.05 1.50
C TYR A 60 -8.03 19.49 0.98
N PRO A 61 -7.04 20.09 0.28
CA PRO A 61 -5.74 19.55 -0.08
C PRO A 61 -4.71 19.59 1.07
N PRO A 62 -3.87 18.55 1.23
CA PRO A 62 -2.92 18.43 2.32
C PRO A 62 -1.94 19.60 2.34
N LYS A 63 -1.80 20.25 3.50
CA LYS A 63 -0.92 21.42 3.71
C LYS A 63 0.55 21.02 3.81
N GLU A 64 0.84 19.83 4.33
CA GLU A 64 2.20 19.30 4.51
C GLU A 64 2.38 18.00 3.71
N LEU A 65 2.94 18.12 2.51
CA LEU A 65 3.21 16.96 1.63
C LEU A 65 4.49 16.21 2.02
N ASN A 66 5.50 16.92 2.53
CA ASN A 66 6.80 16.36 2.90
C ASN A 66 7.32 17.01 4.19
N ARG A 67 7.01 16.39 5.33
CA ARG A 67 7.52 16.81 6.65
C ARG A 67 9.03 16.60 6.80
N SER A 68 9.65 15.75 5.97
CA SER A 68 11.10 15.52 5.95
C SER A 68 11.94 16.76 5.69
N LYS A 69 11.38 17.80 5.05
CA LYS A 69 12.08 19.08 4.80
C LYS A 69 11.97 20.08 5.95
N LEU A 70 11.05 19.85 6.88
CA LEU A 70 10.76 20.76 8.00
C LEU A 70 11.53 20.40 9.27
N MET A 71 12.03 19.16 9.38
CA MET A 71 12.64 18.62 10.60
C MET A 71 14.09 18.16 10.37
N SER A 72 14.87 18.12 11.45
CA SER A 72 16.19 17.50 11.48
C SER A 72 16.12 16.00 11.19
N SER A 73 17.13 15.46 10.50
CA SER A 73 17.20 14.05 10.10
C SER A 73 17.03 13.08 11.26
N ASP A 74 17.48 13.44 12.45
CA ASP A 74 17.48 12.57 13.62
C ASP A 74 16.09 12.49 14.27
N SER A 75 15.38 13.61 14.32
CA SER A 75 13.99 13.66 14.80
C SER A 75 13.05 12.88 13.87
N PHE A 76 13.25 13.00 12.55
CA PHE A 76 12.48 12.25 11.56
C PHE A 76 12.70 10.74 11.66
N LYS A 77 13.95 10.30 11.86
CA LYS A 77 14.26 8.88 12.08
C LYS A 77 13.58 8.33 13.33
N ALA A 78 13.61 9.07 14.44
CA ALA A 78 12.94 8.65 15.66
C ALA A 78 11.41 8.51 15.47
N GLU A 79 10.77 9.46 14.78
CA GLU A 79 9.34 9.38 14.48
C GLU A 79 9.00 8.20 13.55
N TYR A 80 9.83 7.98 12.51
CA TYR A 80 9.70 6.83 11.61
C TYR A 80 9.81 5.50 12.35
N GLU A 81 10.80 5.35 13.23
CA GLU A 81 10.99 4.12 14.02
C GLU A 81 9.82 3.87 14.97
N ASN A 82 9.29 4.92 15.61
CA ASN A 82 8.10 4.83 16.45
C ASN A 82 6.87 4.39 15.63
N LEU A 83 6.64 5.00 14.46
CA LEU A 83 5.53 4.63 13.58
C LEU A 83 5.69 3.20 13.03
N ALA A 84 6.91 2.79 12.70
CA ALA A 84 7.21 1.43 12.28
C ALA A 84 6.97 0.42 13.41
N LEU A 85 7.28 0.79 14.66
CA LEU A 85 6.99 -0.04 15.83
C LEU A 85 5.48 -0.19 16.03
N ILE A 86 4.72 0.91 16.00
CA ILE A 86 3.25 0.92 16.12
C ILE A 86 2.61 0.04 15.03
N LEU A 87 3.06 0.17 13.79
CA LEU A 87 2.54 -0.64 12.68
C LEU A 87 2.86 -2.12 12.84
N LYS A 88 4.05 -2.45 13.36
CA LYS A 88 4.41 -3.84 13.68
C LYS A 88 3.58 -4.41 14.81
N THR A 89 3.32 -3.67 15.88
CA THR A 89 2.46 -4.14 16.99
C THR A 89 0.97 -4.18 16.62
N ALA A 90 0.49 -3.33 15.72
CA ALA A 90 -0.92 -3.34 15.31
C ALA A 90 -1.25 -4.45 14.29
N TYR A 91 -0.27 -4.88 13.50
CA TYR A 91 -0.46 -5.94 12.50
C TYR A 91 -0.34 -7.36 13.10
N TRP A 92 0.27 -7.50 14.27
CA TRP A 92 0.52 -8.77 14.97
C TRP A 92 -0.42 -9.00 16.15
#